data_AF-A0A9P4GXU6-F1
#
_entry.id   AF-A0A9P4GXU6-F1
#
_cell.length_a   1.000
_cell.length_b   1.000
_cell.length_c   1.000
_cell.angle_alpha   90.00
_cell.angle_beta   90.00
_cell.angle_gamma   90.00
#
_symmetry.space_group_name_H-M   'P 1'
#
loop_
_entity.id
_entity.type
_entity.pdbx_description
1 polymer ?
#
loop_
_entity_poly.entity_id
_entity_poly.type
_entity_poly.pdbx_seq_one_letter_code
_entity_poly.pdbx_strand_id
1 'polypeptide(L)'
;MSDIPTSFSNTGSVATIVDELDHQADAVLANICILQDKSHKYAAAFDLEARSNHAMVLREDGIALETDLGIIKLNAELITDDRLEAWTNTVASPVERGARIERLATVKEKLQSLELVMSDLRRGMVGDESDFL
;
A
#
# COMPACT_ATOMS: atom_id res chain seq x y z
N MET A 1 -2.72 -13.40 -7.05
CA MET A 1 -2.43 -12.00 -6.68
C MET A 1 -2.30 -11.22 -7.96
N SER A 2 -2.80 -9.99 -8.03
CA SER A 2 -2.47 -9.10 -9.14
C SER A 2 -1.01 -8.70 -9.01
N ASP A 3 -0.26 -8.77 -10.12
CA ASP A 3 1.11 -8.24 -10.17
C ASP A 3 1.06 -6.75 -9.87
N ILE A 4 1.55 -6.37 -8.68
CA ILE A 4 1.73 -4.95 -8.35
C ILE A 4 2.86 -4.44 -9.25
N PRO A 5 2.64 -3.41 -10.07
CA PRO A 5 3.68 -2.89 -10.93
C PRO A 5 4.79 -2.31 -10.05
N THR A 6 5.92 -3.00 -9.93
CA THR A 6 7.09 -2.55 -9.14
C THR A 6 8.06 -1.70 -9.97
N SER A 7 7.87 -1.64 -11.29
CA SER A 7 8.68 -0.83 -12.18
C SER A 7 8.23 0.62 -12.16
N PHE A 8 9.15 1.51 -11.79
CA PHE A 8 8.95 2.95 -11.82
C PHE A 8 9.42 3.53 -13.14
N SER A 9 8.62 4.38 -13.79
CA SER A 9 9.09 5.02 -15.02
C SER A 9 10.03 6.18 -14.67
N ASN A 10 11.28 6.10 -15.14
CA ASN A 10 12.33 7.08 -14.84
C ASN A 10 12.18 8.37 -15.67
N THR A 11 10.93 8.76 -15.97
CA THR A 11 10.55 9.78 -16.96
C THR A 11 10.85 11.21 -16.50
N GLY A 12 11.27 11.41 -15.25
CA GLY A 12 11.54 12.72 -14.66
C GLY A 12 10.30 13.59 -14.40
N SER A 13 9.11 13.14 -14.81
CA SER A 13 7.84 13.84 -14.67
C SER A 13 7.21 13.58 -13.29
N VAL A 14 7.06 14.63 -12.48
CA VAL A 14 6.40 14.53 -11.16
C VAL A 14 4.97 14.00 -11.29
N ALA A 15 4.23 14.40 -12.34
CA ALA A 15 2.89 13.90 -12.58
C ALA A 15 2.86 12.39 -12.81
N THR A 16 3.80 11.85 -13.60
CA THR A 16 3.88 10.41 -13.85
C THR A 16 4.23 9.64 -12.58
N ILE A 17 5.16 10.17 -11.78
CA ILE A 17 5.55 9.56 -10.50
C ILE A 17 4.37 9.55 -9.51
N VAL A 18 3.60 10.64 -9.41
CA VAL A 18 2.41 10.72 -8.56
C VAL A 18 1.34 9.71 -8.99
N ASP A 19 1.13 9.55 -10.30
CA ASP A 19 0.14 8.61 -10.84
C ASP A 19 0.56 7.15 -10.61
N GLU A 20 1.85 6.85 -10.72
CA GLU A 20 2.41 5.53 -10.42
C GLU A 20 2.29 5.19 -8.93
N LEU A 21 2.59 6.14 -8.03
CA LEU A 21 2.41 5.98 -6.59
C LEU A 21 0.95 5.74 -6.23
N ASP A 22 0.02 6.48 -6.84
CA ASP A 22 -1.42 6.32 -6.64
C ASP A 22 -1.89 4.91 -7.02
N HIS A 23 -1.48 4.44 -8.20
CA HIS A 23 -1.87 3.12 -8.70
C HIS A 23 -1.25 1.97 -7.89
N GLN A 24 0.03 2.09 -7.52
CA GLN A 24 0.70 1.12 -6.66
C GLN A 24 0.04 1.07 -5.28
N ALA A 25 -0.30 2.22 -4.71
CA ALA A 25 -0.95 2.27 -3.41
C ALA A 25 -2.33 1.60 -3.42
N ASP A 26 -3.13 1.85 -4.47
CA ASP A 26 -4.43 1.18 -4.65
C ASP A 26 -4.29 -0.34 -4.80
N ALA A 27 -3.29 -0.80 -5.57
CA ALA A 27 -3.06 -2.23 -5.78
C ALA A 27 -2.68 -2.94 -4.48
N VAL A 28 -1.81 -2.34 -3.66
CA VAL A 28 -1.43 -2.89 -2.35
C VAL A 28 -2.62 -2.89 -1.39
N LEU A 29 -3.39 -1.79 -1.31
CA LEU A 29 -4.60 -1.72 -0.47
C LEU A 29 -5.61 -2.81 -0.85
N ALA A 30 -5.86 -3.00 -2.14
CA ALA A 30 -6.76 -4.04 -2.63
C ALA A 30 -6.28 -5.45 -2.25
N ASN A 31 -4.99 -5.73 -2.39
CA ASN A 31 -4.42 -7.03 -2.00
C ASN A 31 -4.52 -7.26 -0.48
N ILE A 32 -4.30 -6.23 0.35
CA ILE A 32 -4.48 -6.34 1.80
C ILE A 32 -5.94 -6.65 2.16
N CYS A 33 -6.92 -5.98 1.54
CA CYS A 33 -8.34 -6.30 1.76
C CYS A 33 -8.66 -7.76 1.42
N ILE A 34 -8.13 -8.28 0.31
CA ILE A 34 -8.31 -9.69 -0.07
C ILE A 34 -7.73 -10.64 0.99
N LEU A 35 -6.57 -10.31 1.57
CA LEU A 35 -5.97 -11.11 2.65
C LEU A 35 -6.81 -11.05 3.93
N GLN A 36 -7.31 -9.88 4.30
CA GLN A 36 -8.18 -9.72 5.47
C GLN A 36 -9.49 -10.49 5.31
N ASP A 37 -10.10 -10.47 4.13
CA ASP A 37 -11.30 -11.24 3.81
C ASP A 37 -11.04 -12.75 3.89
N LYS A 38 -9.89 -13.21 3.39
CA LYS A 38 -9.46 -14.61 3.54
C LYS A 38 -9.27 -14.94 5.02
N SER A 39 -8.59 -14.07 5.77
CA SER A 39 -8.34 -14.24 7.22
C SER A 39 -9.61 -14.42 8.02
N HIS A 40 -10.62 -13.58 7.80
CA HIS A 40 -11.91 -13.72 8.47
C HIS A 40 -12.60 -15.05 8.15
N LYS A 41 -12.53 -15.51 6.89
CA LYS A 41 -13.14 -16.79 6.49
C LYS A 41 -12.47 -18.00 7.15
N TYR A 42 -11.14 -17.98 7.29
CA TYR A 42 -10.40 -19.09 7.91
C TYR A 42 -10.44 -19.06 9.44
N ALA A 43 -10.51 -17.87 10.07
CA ALA A 43 -10.75 -17.77 11.50
C ALA A 43 -12.10 -18.39 11.92
N ALA A 44 -13.11 -18.35 11.04
CA ALA A 44 -14.40 -19.00 11.25
C ALA A 44 -14.41 -20.51 10.95
N ALA A 45 -13.31 -21.09 10.46
CA ALA A 45 -13.24 -22.50 10.12
C ALA A 45 -12.85 -23.35 11.34
N PHE A 46 -13.58 -24.45 11.57
CA PHE A 46 -13.29 -25.43 12.63
C PHE A 46 -12.11 -26.36 12.31
N ASP A 47 -11.58 -26.31 11.09
CA ASP A 47 -10.51 -27.18 10.63
C ASP A 47 -9.12 -26.60 10.98
N LEU A 48 -8.39 -27.33 11.82
CA LEU A 48 -7.04 -27.01 12.27
C LEU A 48 -6.00 -27.02 11.14
N GLU A 49 -6.14 -27.92 10.15
CA GLU A 49 -5.23 -27.98 9.00
C GLU A 49 -5.43 -26.77 8.09
N ALA A 50 -6.68 -26.39 7.84
CA ALA A 50 -7.02 -25.17 7.11
C ALA A 50 -6.49 -23.90 7.81
N ARG A 51 -6.56 -23.83 9.15
CA ARG A 51 -5.99 -22.72 9.93
C ARG A 51 -4.47 -22.65 9.83
N SER A 52 -3.77 -23.78 9.89
CA SER A 52 -2.31 -23.84 9.80
C SER A 52 -1.81 -23.46 8.40
N ASN A 53 -2.41 -24.02 7.35
CA ASN A 53 -2.09 -23.65 5.96
C ASN A 53 -2.38 -22.16 5.70
N HIS A 54 -3.44 -21.62 6.31
CA HIS A 54 -3.74 -20.20 6.18
C HIS A 54 -2.72 -19.30 6.88
N ALA A 55 -2.23 -19.67 8.06
CA ALA A 55 -1.17 -18.92 8.74
C ALA A 55 0.12 -18.86 7.90
N MET A 56 0.44 -19.93 7.16
CA MET A 56 1.56 -19.95 6.21
C MET A 56 1.33 -18.99 5.04
N VAL A 57 0.15 -19.01 4.42
CA VAL A 57 -0.23 -18.10 3.33
C VAL A 57 -0.21 -16.64 3.80
N LEU A 58 -0.76 -16.32 4.97
CA LEU A 58 -0.71 -14.96 5.53
C LEU A 58 0.73 -14.47 5.71
N ARG A 59 1.64 -15.35 6.13
CA ARG A 59 3.05 -15.02 6.32
C ARG A 59 3.75 -14.76 4.98
N GLU A 60 3.55 -15.63 4.00
CA GLU A 60 4.14 -15.48 2.65
C GLU A 60 3.61 -14.23 1.94
N ASP A 61 2.28 -14.09 1.89
CA ASP A 61 1.61 -12.96 1.24
C ASP A 61 1.89 -11.64 1.99
N GLY A 62 2.01 -11.68 3.31
CA GLY A 62 2.37 -10.51 4.12
C GLY A 62 3.82 -10.06 3.89
N ILE A 63 4.78 -10.97 3.75
CA ILE A 63 6.17 -10.64 3.39
C ILE A 63 6.24 -9.98 2.00
N ALA A 64 5.46 -10.48 1.04
CA ALA A 64 5.39 -9.89 -0.29
C ALA A 64 4.87 -8.44 -0.22
N LEU A 65 3.78 -8.21 0.53
CA LEU A 65 3.23 -6.86 0.70
C LEU A 65 4.15 -5.91 1.47
N GLU A 66 4.91 -6.40 2.46
CA GLU A 66 5.93 -5.59 3.14
C GLU A 66 7.03 -5.16 2.16
N THR A 67 7.41 -6.04 1.23
CA THR A 67 8.37 -5.75 0.17
C THR A 67 7.82 -4.69 -0.78
N ASP A 68 6.56 -4.85 -1.22
CA ASP A 68 5.89 -3.90 -2.11
C ASP A 68 5.75 -2.51 -1.46
N LEU A 69 5.38 -2.45 -0.17
CA LEU A 69 5.35 -1.20 0.58
C LEU A 69 6.73 -0.56 0.67
N GLY A 70 7.79 -1.36 0.89
CA GLY A 70 9.16 -0.88 0.89
C GLY A 70 9.56 -0.23 -0.44
N ILE A 71 9.18 -0.85 -1.56
CA ILE A 71 9.40 -0.31 -2.90
C ILE A 71 8.65 1.01 -3.10
N ILE A 72 7.37 1.08 -2.72
CA ILE A 72 6.56 2.30 -2.82
C ILE A 72 7.19 3.45 -2.03
N LYS A 73 7.66 3.18 -0.81
CA LYS A 73 8.33 4.19 0.03
C LYS A 73 9.61 4.71 -0.61
N LEU A 74 10.47 3.81 -1.09
CA LEU A 74 11.70 4.20 -1.81
C LEU A 74 11.39 5.04 -3.05
N ASN A 75 10.32 4.72 -3.78
CA ASN A 75 9.91 5.49 -4.94
C ASN A 75 9.35 6.86 -4.56
N ALA A 76 8.61 6.96 -3.45
CA ALA A 76 8.12 8.23 -2.93
C ALA A 76 9.28 9.17 -2.53
N GLU A 77 10.37 8.62 -1.98
CA GLU A 77 11.58 9.39 -1.64
C GLU A 77 12.31 9.98 -2.86
N LEU A 78 12.05 9.49 -4.08
CA LEU A 78 12.63 10.04 -5.32
C LEU A 78 12.06 11.42 -5.69
N ILE A 79 10.96 11.84 -5.07
CA ILE A 79 10.43 13.20 -5.23
C ILE A 79 10.72 14.01 -3.97
N THR A 80 11.53 15.05 -4.10
CA THR A 80 11.74 16.01 -3.02
C THR A 80 10.54 16.93 -2.85
N ASP A 81 10.36 17.45 -1.64
CA ASP A 81 9.32 18.45 -1.33
C ASP A 81 9.41 19.66 -2.28
N ASP A 82 10.61 20.13 -2.60
CA ASP A 82 10.83 21.23 -3.56
C ASP A 82 10.27 20.92 -4.95
N ARG A 83 10.37 19.65 -5.42
CA ARG A 83 9.84 19.24 -6.72
C ARG A 83 8.31 19.15 -6.69
N LEU A 84 7.72 18.72 -5.58
CA LEU A 84 6.27 18.72 -5.37
C LEU A 84 5.71 20.15 -5.30
N GLU A 85 6.40 21.03 -4.58
CA GLU A 85 6.06 22.44 -4.47
C GLU A 85 6.16 23.13 -5.84
N ALA A 86 7.27 22.93 -6.56
CA ALA A 86 7.42 23.46 -7.91
C ALA A 86 6.33 22.94 -8.84
N TRP A 87 6.01 21.64 -8.81
CA TRP A 87 4.95 21.06 -9.63
C TRP A 87 3.56 21.63 -9.30
N THR A 88 3.22 21.84 -8.02
CA THR A 88 1.94 22.44 -7.63
C THR A 88 1.86 23.94 -7.95
N ASN A 89 2.98 24.67 -7.86
CA ASN A 89 2.99 26.13 -7.97
C ASN A 89 3.31 26.68 -9.37
N THR A 90 3.86 25.87 -10.27
CA THR A 90 4.21 26.29 -11.65
C THR A 90 3.01 26.38 -12.60
N VAL A 91 1.84 25.88 -12.20
CA VAL A 91 0.61 25.99 -13.00
C VAL A 91 -0.06 27.35 -12.82
N ALA A 92 -0.35 27.98 -13.96
CA ALA A 92 -1.03 29.27 -13.99
C ALA A 92 -2.53 29.17 -13.63
N SER A 93 -3.14 28.00 -13.84
CA SER A 93 -4.57 27.78 -13.58
C SER A 93 -4.83 27.46 -12.10
N PRO A 94 -5.66 28.24 -11.39
CA PRO A 94 -6.04 27.94 -10.00
C PRO A 94 -6.80 26.60 -9.88
N VAL A 95 -7.59 26.25 -10.90
CA VAL A 95 -8.34 24.98 -10.95
C VAL A 95 -7.37 23.80 -11.05
N GLU A 96 -6.37 23.91 -11.94
CA GLU A 96 -5.36 22.86 -12.11
C GLU A 96 -4.48 22.73 -10.86
N ARG A 97 -4.13 23.86 -10.24
CA ARG A 97 -3.41 23.87 -8.95
C ARG A 97 -4.20 23.17 -7.86
N GLY A 98 -5.50 23.44 -7.76
CA GLY A 98 -6.41 22.76 -6.84
C GLY A 98 -6.42 21.24 -7.06
N ALA A 99 -6.56 20.80 -8.32
CA ALA A 99 -6.54 19.39 -8.67
C ALA A 99 -5.20 18.71 -8.32
N ARG A 100 -4.07 19.37 -8.53
CA ARG A 100 -2.74 18.84 -8.15
C ARG A 100 -2.60 18.70 -6.63
N ILE A 101 -3.07 19.68 -5.86
CA ILE A 101 -3.04 19.64 -4.39
C ILE A 101 -3.94 18.51 -3.88
N GLU A 102 -5.15 18.38 -4.41
CA GLU A 102 -6.08 17.30 -4.06
C GLU A 102 -5.47 15.92 -4.36
N ARG A 103 -4.81 15.77 -5.51
CA ARG A 103 -4.14 14.52 -5.87
C ARG A 103 -3.03 14.14 -4.89
N LEU A 104 -2.20 15.11 -4.47
CA LEU A 104 -1.17 14.86 -3.45
C LEU A 104 -1.76 14.50 -2.09
N ALA A 105 -2.86 15.15 -1.70
CA ALA A 105 -3.56 14.82 -0.46
C ALA A 105 -4.07 13.36 -0.50
N THR A 106 -4.73 12.97 -1.59
CA THR A 106 -5.22 11.60 -1.79
C THR A 106 -4.10 10.56 -1.72
N VAL A 107 -2.97 10.78 -2.42
CA VAL A 107 -1.84 9.84 -2.37
C VAL A 107 -1.28 9.75 -0.95
N LYS A 108 -1.15 10.88 -0.24
CA LYS A 108 -0.68 10.89 1.15
C LYS A 108 -1.60 10.10 2.08
N GLU A 109 -2.91 10.29 1.97
CA GLU A 109 -3.90 9.53 2.75
C GLU A 109 -3.82 8.03 2.48
N LYS A 110 -3.63 7.63 1.20
CA LYS A 110 -3.46 6.23 0.81
C LYS A 110 -2.18 5.64 1.40
N LEU A 111 -1.05 6.34 1.32
CA LEU A 111 0.21 5.89 1.91
C LEU A 111 0.13 5.76 3.43
N GLN A 112 -0.54 6.70 4.11
CA GLN A 112 -0.79 6.58 5.56
C GLN A 112 -1.70 5.40 5.90
N SER A 113 -2.75 5.18 5.11
CA SER A 113 -3.65 4.03 5.28
C SER A 113 -2.90 2.72 5.07
N LEU A 114 -2.02 2.65 4.07
CA LEU A 114 -1.15 1.49 3.84
C LEU A 114 -0.28 1.17 5.04
N GLU A 115 0.38 2.16 5.63
CA GLU A 115 1.20 1.96 6.83
C GLU A 115 0.39 1.43 8.02
N LEU A 116 -0.80 1.99 8.23
CA LEU A 116 -1.70 1.55 9.30
C LEU A 116 -2.13 0.09 9.11
N VAL A 117 -2.67 -0.23 7.93
CA VAL A 117 -3.22 -1.56 7.67
C VAL A 117 -2.10 -2.61 7.60
N MET A 118 -0.91 -2.26 7.14
CA MET A 118 0.26 -3.16 7.20
C MET A 118 0.75 -3.39 8.62
N SER A 119 0.69 -2.38 9.49
CA SER A 119 0.98 -2.55 10.93
C SER A 119 -0.02 -3.52 11.58
N ASP A 120 -1.31 -3.40 11.23
CA ASP A 120 -2.36 -4.30 11.70
C ASP A 120 -2.17 -5.73 11.19
N LEU A 121 -1.85 -5.88 9.90
CA LEU A 121 -1.52 -7.17 9.29
C LEU A 121 -0.33 -7.81 10.00
N ARG A 122 0.74 -7.05 10.26
CA ARG A 122 1.92 -7.53 10.99
C ARG A 122 1.58 -8.01 12.39
N ARG A 123 0.72 -7.29 13.12
CA ARG A 123 0.22 -7.76 14.43
C ARG A 123 -0.54 -9.08 14.30
N GLY A 124 -1.40 -9.21 13.29
CA GLY A 124 -2.10 -10.48 13.00
C GLY A 124 -1.17 -11.63 12.60
N MET A 125 -0.07 -11.35 11.90
CA MET A 125 0.93 -12.35 11.47
C MET A 125 1.81 -12.88 12.60
N VAL A 126 2.12 -12.05 13.60
CA VAL A 126 2.93 -12.47 14.77
C VAL A 126 2.13 -13.39 15.68
N GLY A 127 0.80 -13.42 15.52
CA GLY A 127 -0.11 -14.07 16.44
C GLY A 127 -0.23 -13.21 17.69
N ASP A 128 -1.45 -12.81 18.02
CA ASP A 128 -1.74 -12.55 19.42
C ASP A 128 -1.38 -13.85 20.15
N GLU A 129 -0.40 -13.80 21.05
CA GLU A 129 0.05 -14.94 21.86
C GLU A 129 -1.07 -15.51 22.77
N SER A 130 -2.30 -15.01 22.62
CA SER A 130 -3.50 -15.29 23.41
C SER A 130 -4.40 -16.41 22.89
N ASP A 131 -4.31 -16.82 21.62
CA ASP A 131 -5.29 -17.77 21.03
C ASP A 131 -4.80 -19.22 20.91
N PHE A 132 -3.74 -19.56 21.64
CA PHE A 132 -3.36 -20.94 21.94
C PHE A 132 -3.78 -21.33 23.37
N LEU A 133 -5.07 -21.22 23.70
CA LEU A 133 -5.71 -21.96 24.80
C LEU A 133 -7.08 -22.49 24.39
#